data_AF-A0A2S9D1L1-F1
#
_entry.id   AF-A0A2S9D1L1-F1
#
_cell.length_a   1.000
_cell.length_b   1.000
_cell.length_c   1.000
_cell.angle_alpha   90.00
_cell.angle_beta   90.00
_cell.angle_gamma   90.00
#
_symmetry.space_group_name_H-M   'P 1'
#
loop_
_entity.id
_entity.type
_entity.pdbx_description
1 polymer ?
#
loop_
_entity_poly.entity_id
_entity_poly.type
_entity_poly.pdbx_seq_one_letter_code
_entity_poly.pdbx_strand_id
1 'polypeptide(L)'
;MKSKLRKITINVVEYLYSVSDQYHSETKTNTLTVKVFFKGQKQTPLIIKCMTVDDCIMGQPLKSGVKLMNKITCSEDEVNLNKPQYIKQFILLGLKNGWSGFNSMEIQNGFDYLNELGFETDKLKPRTTDNLFPNVI
;
A
#
# COMPACT_ATOMS: atom_id res chain seq x y z
N MET A 1 9.88 7.56 15.37
CA MET A 1 10.08 6.15 15.78
C MET A 1 10.88 5.44 14.68
N LYS A 2 12.01 4.79 14.96
CA LYS A 2 12.77 4.02 13.94
C LYS A 2 11.86 2.90 13.42
N SER A 3 11.49 2.91 12.13
CA SER A 3 10.70 1.82 11.57
C SER A 3 11.53 0.53 11.59
N LYS A 4 11.14 -0.44 12.44
CA LYS A 4 11.79 -1.74 12.47
C LYS A 4 11.46 -2.47 11.17
N LEU A 5 12.47 -2.70 10.33
CA LEU A 5 12.31 -3.53 9.14
C LEU A 5 11.93 -4.94 9.57
N ARG A 6 10.86 -5.47 8.97
CA ARG A 6 10.39 -6.84 9.11
C ARG A 6 10.97 -7.69 8.00
N LYS A 7 11.23 -8.96 8.26
CA LYS A 7 11.75 -9.92 7.28
C LYS A 7 10.61 -10.75 6.71
N ILE A 8 10.67 -11.07 5.42
CA ILE A 8 9.82 -12.06 4.76
C ILE A 8 10.63 -12.84 3.73
N THR A 9 10.34 -14.14 3.57
CA THR A 9 11.01 -15.01 2.60
C THR A 9 9.97 -15.53 1.61
N ILE A 10 10.26 -15.40 0.31
CA ILE A 10 9.41 -15.84 -0.80
C ILE A 10 10.27 -16.66 -1.74
N ASN A 11 9.94 -17.94 -1.94
CA ASN A 11 10.70 -18.86 -2.79
C ASN A 11 12.22 -18.80 -2.54
N VAL A 12 12.63 -18.89 -1.26
CA VAL A 12 14.03 -18.81 -0.78
C VAL A 12 14.68 -17.42 -0.86
N VAL A 13 14.05 -16.45 -1.55
CA VAL A 13 14.52 -15.06 -1.61
C VAL A 13 14.08 -14.29 -0.37
N GLU A 14 15.01 -13.58 0.26
CA GLU A 14 14.74 -12.81 1.47
C GLU A 14 14.54 -11.32 1.16
N TYR A 15 13.48 -10.76 1.71
CA TYR A 15 13.12 -9.36 1.62
C TYR A 15 13.02 -8.73 3.01
N LEU A 16 13.25 -7.42 3.07
CA LEU A 16 12.99 -6.59 4.22
C LEU A 16 11.89 -5.60 3.88
N TYR A 17 10.97 -5.32 4.80
CA TYR A 17 9.90 -4.36 4.54
C TYR A 17 9.54 -3.53 5.76
N SER A 18 8.96 -2.36 5.51
CA SER A 18 8.30 -1.54 6.51
C SER A 18 6.91 -1.11 6.03
N VAL A 19 6.04 -0.84 6.99
CA VAL A 19 4.74 -0.21 6.77
C VAL A 19 4.67 0.99 7.70
N SER A 20 4.34 2.15 7.16
CA SER A 20 4.24 3.40 7.89
C SER A 20 3.11 4.23 7.33
N ASP A 21 2.39 4.93 8.19
CA ASP A 21 1.36 5.89 7.84
C ASP A 21 1.83 7.32 8.07
N GLN A 22 1.25 8.24 7.30
CA GLN A 22 1.42 9.67 7.47
C GLN A 22 0.05 10.33 7.31
N TYR A 23 -0.38 11.04 8.34
CA TYR A 23 -1.57 11.87 8.29
C TYR A 23 -1.25 13.22 7.64
N HIS A 24 -2.14 13.69 6.78
CA HIS A 24 -2.06 14.98 6.09
C HIS A 24 -3.25 15.84 6.50
N SER A 25 -3.02 16.73 7.48
CA SER A 25 -4.09 17.54 8.08
C SER A 25 -4.79 18.48 7.11
N GLU A 26 -4.07 18.98 6.10
CA GLU A 26 -4.59 19.92 5.10
C GLU A 26 -5.70 19.30 4.25
N THR A 27 -5.54 18.03 3.88
CA THR A 27 -6.49 17.31 3.01
C THR A 27 -7.34 16.32 3.78
N LYS A 28 -7.12 16.18 5.11
CA LYS A 28 -7.73 15.14 5.95
C LYS A 28 -7.59 13.74 5.35
N THR A 29 -6.42 13.47 4.76
CA THR A 29 -6.09 12.17 4.18
C THR A 29 -4.98 11.49 4.96
N ASN A 30 -4.85 10.20 4.77
CA ASN A 30 -3.81 9.39 5.37
C ASN A 30 -3.12 8.55 4.30
N THR A 31 -1.80 8.61 4.22
CA THR A 31 -1.01 7.78 3.30
C THR A 31 -0.35 6.64 4.03
N LEU A 32 -0.77 5.40 3.74
CA LEU A 32 -0.06 4.20 4.13
C LEU A 32 1.01 3.86 3.08
N THR A 33 2.27 3.79 3.50
CA THR A 33 3.41 3.45 2.66
C THR A 33 3.95 2.07 3.04
N VAL A 34 4.00 1.17 2.07
CA VAL A 34 4.77 -0.07 2.12
C VAL A 34 6.10 0.17 1.39
N LYS A 35 7.22 -0.05 2.06
CA LYS A 35 8.54 -0.11 1.41
C LYS A 35 9.08 -1.51 1.52
N VAL A 36 9.49 -2.09 0.39
CA VAL A 36 10.17 -3.39 0.34
C VAL A 36 11.57 -3.22 -0.24
N PHE A 37 12.53 -3.90 0.36
CA PHE A 37 13.92 -3.95 -0.03
C PHE A 37 14.30 -5.41 -0.27
N PHE A 38 15.15 -5.64 -1.26
CA PHE A 38 15.86 -6.91 -1.36
C PHE A 38 16.88 -6.99 -0.21
N LYS A 39 17.05 -8.16 0.43
CA LYS A 39 18.00 -8.27 1.54
C LYS A 39 19.43 -8.02 1.04
N GLY A 40 20.12 -7.06 1.65
CA GLY A 40 21.46 -6.65 1.25
C GLY A 40 21.49 -5.49 0.23
N GLN A 41 20.35 -5.13 -0.37
CA GLN A 41 20.24 -4.00 -1.29
C GLN A 41 19.11 -3.06 -0.88
N LYS A 42 19.47 -1.86 -0.38
CA LYS A 42 18.52 -0.88 0.15
C LYS A 42 18.29 0.34 -0.74
N GLN A 43 19.06 0.50 -1.82
CA GLN A 43 19.05 1.73 -2.63
C GLN A 43 17.82 1.83 -3.54
N THR A 44 17.25 0.68 -3.93
CA THR A 44 16.20 0.56 -4.96
C THR A 44 14.95 -0.14 -4.42
N PRO A 45 14.28 0.42 -3.39
CA PRO A 45 13.08 -0.20 -2.84
C PRO A 45 11.90 -0.18 -3.81
N LEU A 46 11.05 -1.19 -3.69
CA LEU A 46 9.66 -1.08 -4.14
C LEU A 46 8.90 -0.22 -3.14
N ILE A 47 8.33 0.89 -3.61
CA ILE A 47 7.53 1.81 -2.78
C ILE A 47 6.09 1.77 -3.28
N ILE A 48 5.16 1.38 -2.41
CA ILE A 48 3.74 1.30 -2.70
C ILE A 48 3.01 2.22 -1.71
N LYS A 49 2.16 3.12 -2.21
CA LYS A 49 1.39 4.07 -1.39
C LYS A 49 -0.11 3.87 -1.58
N CYS A 50 -0.84 3.84 -0.46
CA CYS A 50 -2.30 3.88 -0.43
C CYS A 50 -2.72 5.17 0.26
N MET A 51 -3.38 6.08 -0.44
CA MET A 51 -3.91 7.31 0.15
C MET A 51 -5.41 7.12 0.43
N THR A 52 -5.78 7.08 1.70
CA THR A 52 -7.17 6.96 2.13
C THR A 52 -7.69 8.28 2.68
N VAL A 53 -9.02 8.43 2.77
CA VAL A 53 -9.58 9.37 3.74
C VAL A 53 -9.08 9.03 5.14
N ASP A 54 -8.77 10.03 5.94
CA ASP A 54 -8.52 9.79 7.37
C ASP A 54 -9.88 9.76 8.07
N ASP A 55 -10.18 8.63 8.71
CA ASP A 55 -11.27 8.54 9.65
C ASP A 55 -10.68 8.80 11.03
N CYS A 56 -10.99 9.97 11.61
CA CYS A 56 -10.52 10.37 12.94
C CYS A 56 -10.83 9.33 14.04
N ILE A 57 -11.76 8.40 13.79
CA ILE A 57 -12.18 7.35 14.72
C ILE A 57 -11.43 6.04 14.47
N MET A 58 -11.28 5.63 13.20
CA MET A 58 -10.73 4.31 12.83
C MET A 58 -9.23 4.32 12.47
N GLY A 59 -8.63 5.51 12.34
CA GLY A 59 -7.27 5.70 11.85
C GLY A 59 -7.12 5.23 10.41
N GLN A 60 -5.90 4.85 10.01
CA GLN A 60 -5.66 4.37 8.65
C GLN A 60 -6.29 2.95 8.45
N PRO A 61 -7.31 2.78 7.58
CA PRO A 61 -8.10 1.54 7.50
C PRO A 61 -7.31 0.29 7.06
N LEU A 62 -6.37 0.45 6.14
CA LEU A 62 -5.47 -0.62 5.67
C LEU A 62 -4.38 -0.97 6.70
N LYS A 63 -4.19 -0.17 7.76
CA LYS A 63 -3.26 -0.41 8.85
C LYS A 63 -3.94 -1.13 10.01
N SER A 64 -5.15 -0.71 10.37
CA SER A 64 -5.99 -1.34 11.41
C SER A 64 -6.68 -2.61 10.92
N GLY A 65 -7.07 -2.63 9.65
CA GLY A 65 -7.78 -3.74 9.01
C GLY A 65 -9.16 -3.29 8.54
N VAL A 66 -9.50 -3.59 7.29
CA VAL A 66 -10.81 -3.26 6.70
C VAL A 66 -11.34 -4.42 5.89
N LYS A 67 -12.62 -4.71 6.05
CA LYS A 67 -13.32 -5.73 5.27
C LYS A 67 -13.54 -5.24 3.85
N LEU A 68 -13.02 -5.94 2.85
CA LEU A 68 -13.21 -5.64 1.42
C LEU A 68 -13.80 -6.85 0.71
N MET A 69 -14.73 -6.61 -0.21
CA MET A 69 -15.22 -7.65 -1.14
C MET A 69 -14.10 -8.00 -2.13
N ASN A 70 -13.80 -9.29 -2.26
CA ASN A 70 -12.92 -9.82 -3.28
C ASN A 70 -13.76 -10.45 -4.40
N LYS A 71 -13.71 -9.86 -5.59
CA LYS A 71 -14.49 -10.30 -6.76
C LYS A 71 -14.01 -11.63 -7.34
N ILE A 72 -12.75 -12.01 -7.13
CA ILE A 72 -12.17 -13.24 -7.67
C ILE A 72 -12.62 -14.44 -6.84
N THR A 73 -12.60 -14.31 -5.51
CA THR A 73 -12.99 -15.38 -4.58
C THR A 73 -14.46 -15.33 -4.17
N CYS A 74 -15.16 -14.25 -4.51
CA CYS A 74 -16.52 -13.96 -4.06
C CYS A 74 -16.66 -13.99 -2.52
N SER A 75 -15.63 -13.52 -1.80
CA SER A 75 -15.59 -13.47 -0.33
C SER A 75 -15.31 -12.07 0.19
N GLU A 76 -15.72 -11.82 1.43
CA GLU A 76 -15.31 -10.62 2.17
C GLU A 76 -14.11 -10.95 3.06
N ASP A 77 -12.98 -10.29 2.82
CA ASP A 77 -11.75 -10.53 3.56
C ASP A 77 -11.34 -9.28 4.35
N GLU A 78 -10.79 -9.48 5.55
CA GLU A 78 -10.22 -8.39 6.34
C GLU A 78 -8.78 -8.07 5.88
N VAL A 79 -8.65 -7.02 5.07
CA VAL A 79 -7.41 -6.55 4.50
C VAL A 79 -6.67 -5.65 5.49
N ASN A 80 -5.45 -6.07 5.86
CA ASN A 80 -4.55 -5.30 6.72
C ASN A 80 -3.11 -5.45 6.21
N LEU A 81 -2.50 -4.36 5.73
CA LEU A 81 -1.16 -4.38 5.16
C LEU A 81 -0.04 -4.58 6.19
N ASN A 82 -0.34 -4.62 7.49
CA ASN A 82 0.60 -5.14 8.48
C ASN A 82 0.69 -6.67 8.49
N LYS A 83 -0.30 -7.38 7.93
CA LYS A 83 -0.27 -8.85 7.86
C LYS A 83 0.67 -9.29 6.73
N PRO A 84 1.64 -10.20 7.00
CA PRO A 84 2.63 -10.64 6.01
C PRO A 84 2.06 -11.20 4.70
N GLN A 85 0.83 -11.74 4.72
CA GLN A 85 0.19 -12.32 3.53
C GLN A 85 0.00 -11.29 2.39
N TYR A 86 -0.42 -10.06 2.72
CA TYR A 86 -0.61 -9.01 1.72
C TYR A 86 0.72 -8.43 1.25
N ILE A 87 1.71 -8.36 2.14
CA ILE A 87 3.08 -7.97 1.78
C ILE A 87 3.66 -8.95 0.77
N LYS A 88 3.47 -10.26 0.98
CA LYS A 88 3.89 -11.29 0.01
C LYS A 88 3.23 -11.06 -1.36
N GLN A 89 1.92 -10.83 -1.39
CA GLN A 89 1.20 -10.57 -2.65
C GLN A 89 1.71 -9.30 -3.35
N PHE A 90 1.97 -8.23 -2.60
CA PHE A 90 2.52 -6.99 -3.15
C PHE A 90 3.91 -7.18 -3.73
N ILE A 91 4.76 -7.98 -3.08
CA ILE A 91 6.09 -8.30 -3.63
C ILE A 91 5.95 -9.07 -4.93
N LEU A 92 5.07 -10.07 -5.00
CA LEU A 92 4.84 -10.85 -6.22
C LEU A 92 4.34 -9.98 -7.38
N LEU A 93 3.41 -9.05 -7.11
CA LEU A 93 2.95 -8.09 -8.12
C LEU A 93 4.05 -7.11 -8.53
N GLY A 94 4.85 -6.60 -7.58
CA GLY A 94 6.00 -5.76 -7.89
C GLY A 94 6.99 -6.45 -8.82
N LEU A 95 7.32 -7.73 -8.54
CA LEU A 95 8.17 -8.54 -9.40
C LEU A 95 7.56 -8.72 -10.80
N LYS A 96 6.26 -9.01 -10.88
CA LYS A 96 5.51 -9.12 -12.14
C LYS A 96 5.55 -7.81 -12.94
N ASN A 97 5.51 -6.67 -12.25
CA ASN A 97 5.52 -5.33 -12.83
C ASN A 97 6.93 -4.79 -13.12
N GLY A 98 7.96 -5.63 -13.01
CA GLY A 98 9.34 -5.30 -13.42
C GLY A 98 10.27 -4.85 -12.29
N TRP A 99 9.86 -4.94 -11.03
CA TRP A 99 10.77 -4.73 -9.90
C TRP A 99 11.70 -5.93 -9.76
N SER A 100 13.00 -5.73 -9.67
CA SER A 100 13.98 -6.78 -9.43
C SER A 100 14.68 -6.67 -8.07
N GLY A 101 14.44 -5.57 -7.33
CA GLY A 101 15.22 -5.21 -6.15
C GLY A 101 16.54 -4.50 -6.45
N PHE A 102 17.00 -4.51 -7.71
CA PHE A 102 18.24 -3.85 -8.15
C PHE A 102 18.00 -2.67 -9.10
N ASN A 103 16.75 -2.48 -9.56
CA ASN A 103 16.33 -1.33 -10.36
C ASN A 103 15.39 -0.42 -9.56
N SER A 104 15.49 0.87 -9.84
CA SER A 104 14.49 1.84 -9.41
C SER A 104 13.19 1.65 -10.18
N MET A 105 12.07 1.92 -9.51
CA MET A 105 10.75 2.04 -10.11
C MET A 105 10.06 3.26 -9.53
N GLU A 106 9.10 3.79 -10.27
CA GLU A 106 8.22 4.84 -9.76
C GLU A 106 7.41 4.34 -8.56
N ILE A 107 6.90 5.29 -7.77
CA ILE A 107 6.04 4.96 -6.64
C ILE A 107 4.75 4.35 -7.17
N GLN A 108 4.43 3.15 -6.68
CA GLN A 108 3.28 2.39 -7.10
C GLN A 108 2.04 2.79 -6.31
N ASN A 109 0.89 2.81 -6.98
CA ASN A 109 -0.41 3.00 -6.33
C ASN A 109 -0.90 1.67 -5.75
N GLY A 110 -1.06 1.62 -4.43
CA GLY A 110 -1.43 0.40 -3.73
C GLY A 110 -2.89 -0.01 -3.92
N PHE A 111 -3.77 0.89 -4.35
CA PHE A 111 -5.13 0.48 -4.75
C PHE A 111 -5.12 -0.31 -6.05
N ASP A 112 -4.23 0.00 -6.99
CA ASP A 112 -4.12 -0.77 -8.23
C ASP A 112 -3.67 -2.20 -7.93
N TYR A 113 -2.76 -2.37 -6.97
CA TYR A 113 -2.34 -3.68 -6.46
C TYR A 113 -3.49 -4.44 -5.81
N LEU A 114 -4.27 -3.79 -4.94
CA LEU A 114 -5.44 -4.41 -4.29
C LEU A 114 -6.52 -4.79 -5.32
N ASN A 115 -6.77 -3.93 -6.31
CA ASN A 115 -7.72 -4.20 -7.39
C ASN A 115 -7.26 -5.38 -8.26
N GLU A 116 -5.96 -5.49 -8.56
CA GLU A 116 -5.39 -6.64 -9.28
C GLU A 116 -5.49 -7.94 -8.48
N LEU A 117 -5.48 -7.85 -7.14
CA LEU A 117 -5.78 -8.99 -6.24
C LEU A 117 -7.29 -9.27 -6.09
N GLY A 118 -8.15 -8.50 -6.77
CA GLY A 118 -9.60 -8.68 -6.80
C GLY A 118 -10.38 -7.86 -5.78
N PHE A 119 -9.74 -7.05 -4.94
CA PHE A 119 -10.41 -6.29 -3.89
C PHE A 119 -11.08 -5.02 -4.41
N GLU A 120 -12.31 -4.77 -3.97
CA GLU A 120 -13.01 -3.51 -4.19
C GLU A 120 -12.51 -2.43 -3.23
N THR A 121 -11.88 -1.38 -3.77
CA THR A 121 -11.21 -0.34 -2.96
C THR A 121 -11.88 1.03 -2.98
N ASP A 122 -12.93 1.24 -3.77
CA ASP A 122 -13.49 2.58 -4.00
C ASP A 122 -13.97 3.27 -2.72
N LYS A 123 -14.49 2.52 -1.76
CA LYS A 123 -14.92 3.05 -0.46
C LYS A 123 -13.79 3.61 0.41
N LEU A 124 -12.53 3.31 0.08
CA LEU A 124 -11.35 3.78 0.82
C LEU A 124 -10.74 5.06 0.24
N LYS A 125 -11.04 5.36 -1.03
CA LYS A 125 -10.44 6.48 -1.75
C LYS A 125 -11.03 7.81 -1.27
N PRO A 126 -10.23 8.88 -1.18
CA PRO A 126 -10.76 10.24 -1.06
C PRO A 126 -11.75 10.53 -2.18
N ARG A 127 -12.88 11.16 -1.84
CA ARG A 127 -13.82 11.64 -2.86
C ARG A 127 -13.09 12.67 -3.71
N THR A 128 -13.18 12.57 -5.03
CA THR A 128 -12.55 13.51 -5.99
C THR A 128 -13.13 14.94 -5.94
N THR A 129 -13.98 15.25 -4.97
CA THR A 129 -14.53 16.59 -4.77
C THR A 129 -13.68 17.37 -3.77
N ASP A 130 -12.58 17.91 -4.26
CA ASP A 130 -12.04 19.23 -3.87
C ASP A 130 -11.21 19.76 -5.06
N ASN A 131 -11.87 19.92 -6.21
CA ASN A 131 -11.49 20.95 -7.17
C ASN A 131 -11.80 22.32 -6.54
N LEU A 132 -11.00 22.71 -5.55
CA LEU A 132 -10.90 24.09 -5.06
C LEU A 132 -9.64 24.74 -5.64
N PHE A 133 -9.51 24.68 -6.96
CA PHE A 133 -8.72 25.66 -7.70
C PHE A 133 -9.63 26.23 -8.78
N PRO A 134 -10.12 27.47 -8.65
CA PRO A 134 -10.65 28.16 -9.82
C PRO A 134 -9.51 28.28 -10.81
N ASN A 135 -9.80 27.99 -12.08
CA ASN A 135 -8.91 28.31 -13.19
C ASN A 135 -8.47 29.77 -13.05
N VAL A 136 -7.19 29.99 -12.76
CA VAL A 136 -6.57 31.29 -12.96
C VAL A 136 -6.25 31.34 -14.45
N ILE A 137 -7.07 32.10 -15.18
CA ILE A 137 -6.71 32.67 -16.48
C ILE A 137 -5.86 33.92 -16.21
#